data_AF-A0A317QLJ7-F1
#
_entry.id   AF-A0A317QLJ7-F1
#
_cell.length_a   1.000
_cell.length_b   1.000
_cell.length_c   1.000
_cell.angle_alpha   90.00
_cell.angle_beta   90.00
_cell.angle_gamma   90.00
#
_symmetry.space_group_name_H-M   'P 1'
#
loop_
_entity.id
_entity.type
_entity.pdbx_description
1 polymer ?
#
loop_
_entity_poly.entity_id
_entity_poly.type
_entity_poly.pdbx_seq_one_letter_code
_entity_poly.pdbx_strand_id
1 'polypeptide(L)'
;MRRLHPSPVGDLTDGDLTDGDLTDDDLAEAYRLPPGRSFRVDFVASLDGAVTVDGVSAGLGSPGDRRVFTTLRALADVVLVGHGTAAGEGYRPVTADSAVGRRRAELGRAPSCRSRWCRGGRRWRPATGSRRRRRCW
;
A
#
# COMPACT_ATOMS: atom_id res chain seq x y z
N MET A 1 16.25 -5.94 1.51
CA MET A 1 15.15 -5.93 0.53
C MET A 1 15.11 -7.31 -0.09
N ARG A 2 14.01 -8.06 0.02
CA ARG A 2 13.89 -9.38 -0.64
C ARG A 2 13.60 -9.13 -2.11
N ARG A 3 14.41 -9.68 -3.01
CA ARG A 3 14.24 -9.52 -4.46
C ARG A 3 13.06 -10.38 -4.92
N LEU A 4 12.09 -9.80 -5.61
CA LEU A 4 10.89 -10.49 -6.09
C LEU A 4 10.93 -10.80 -7.59
N HIS A 5 11.79 -10.11 -8.34
CA HIS A 5 12.00 -10.37 -9.75
C HIS A 5 13.25 -11.22 -9.96
N PRO A 6 13.24 -12.16 -10.93
CA PRO A 6 14.45 -12.88 -11.34
C PRO A 6 15.60 -11.91 -11.61
N SER A 7 16.83 -12.35 -11.31
CA SER A 7 18.05 -11.59 -11.59
C SER A 7 18.11 -11.30 -13.08
N PRO A 8 18.25 -10.03 -13.52
CA PRO A 8 18.56 -9.80 -14.92
C PRO A 8 20.01 -10.26 -15.14
N VAL A 9 20.24 -10.92 -16.26
CA VAL A 9 21.53 -11.44 -16.76
C VAL A 9 21.93 -12.83 -16.25
N GLY A 10 21.11 -13.82 -16.63
CA GLY A 10 21.60 -15.02 -17.32
C GLY A 10 20.84 -15.06 -18.66
N ASP A 11 21.44 -15.60 -19.73
CA ASP A 11 20.82 -15.70 -21.05
C ASP A 11 19.33 -16.02 -20.94
N LEU A 12 18.47 -15.12 -21.43
CA LEU A 12 17.04 -15.36 -21.53
C LEU A 12 16.85 -16.40 -22.64
N THR A 13 17.10 -17.66 -22.33
CA THR A 13 16.49 -18.74 -23.09
C THR A 13 15.01 -18.71 -22.71
N ASP A 14 14.14 -18.57 -23.71
CA ASP A 14 12.67 -18.51 -23.59
C ASP A 14 12.03 -19.73 -22.88
N GLY A 15 12.84 -20.62 -22.28
CA GLY A 15 12.43 -21.91 -21.72
C GLY A 15 12.47 -22.05 -20.20
N ASP A 16 12.91 -21.05 -19.42
CA ASP A 16 12.92 -21.12 -17.94
C ASP A 16 12.04 -20.05 -17.25
N LEU A 17 11.42 -19.15 -18.02
CA LEU A 17 10.32 -18.32 -17.51
C LEU A 17 9.06 -19.18 -17.47
N THR A 18 8.95 -20.06 -16.47
CA THR A 18 7.61 -20.45 -16.03
C THR A 18 6.99 -19.21 -15.40
N ASP A 19 6.37 -18.38 -16.24
CA ASP A 19 5.44 -17.29 -15.92
C ASP A 19 4.22 -17.92 -15.23
N GLY A 20 4.43 -18.52 -14.06
CA GLY A 20 3.35 -18.77 -13.13
C GLY A 20 2.84 -17.41 -12.70
N ASP A 21 1.59 -17.09 -13.02
CA ASP A 21 0.93 -15.87 -12.61
C ASP A 21 1.16 -15.64 -11.11
N LEU A 22 1.97 -14.63 -10.75
CA LEU A 22 2.21 -14.24 -9.37
C LEU A 22 0.85 -13.98 -8.72
N THR A 23 0.49 -14.76 -7.70
CA THR A 23 -0.78 -14.60 -7.01
C THR A 23 -0.72 -13.45 -6.00
N ASP A 24 -1.88 -12.96 -5.57
CA ASP A 24 -1.91 -11.94 -4.51
C ASP A 24 -1.39 -12.48 -3.18
N ASP A 25 -1.47 -13.80 -2.95
CA ASP A 25 -0.91 -14.46 -1.76
C ASP A 25 0.63 -14.54 -1.82
N ASP A 26 1.19 -14.78 -3.01
CA ASP A 26 2.64 -14.71 -3.24
C ASP A 26 3.15 -13.29 -2.95
N LEU A 27 2.42 -12.26 -3.38
CA LEU A 27 2.73 -10.87 -3.04
C LEU A 27 2.66 -10.62 -1.53
N ALA A 28 1.66 -11.19 -0.84
CA ALA A 28 1.51 -10.97 0.61
C ALA A 28 2.67 -11.60 1.40
N GLU A 29 3.13 -12.79 1.00
CA GLU A 29 4.29 -13.45 1.59
C GLU A 29 5.58 -12.70 1.27
N ALA A 30 5.78 -12.35 0.00
CA ALA A 30 6.91 -11.56 -0.49
C ALA A 30 7.17 -10.27 0.31
N TYR A 31 6.08 -9.57 0.65
CA TYR A 31 6.10 -8.28 1.33
C TYR A 31 5.84 -8.35 2.84
N ARG A 32 5.85 -9.55 3.42
CA ARG A 32 5.68 -9.75 4.87
C ARG A 32 6.88 -9.14 5.61
N LEU A 33 6.58 -8.28 6.58
CA LEU A 33 7.60 -7.68 7.45
C LEU A 33 7.92 -8.62 8.62
N PRO A 34 9.15 -8.59 9.16
CA PRO A 34 9.49 -9.34 10.34
C PRO A 34 8.61 -8.94 11.53
N PRO A 35 8.44 -9.83 12.53
CA PRO A 35 7.69 -9.51 13.73
C PRO A 35 8.32 -8.30 14.45
N GLY A 36 7.48 -7.45 15.05
CA GLY A 36 7.89 -6.25 15.76
C GLY A 36 7.45 -4.96 15.07
N ARG A 37 8.06 -3.83 15.46
CA ARG A 37 7.75 -2.52 14.87
C ARG A 37 8.54 -2.36 13.57
N SER A 38 7.84 -2.13 12.48
CA SER A 38 8.46 -1.86 11.19
C SER A 38 7.78 -0.68 10.51
N PHE A 39 8.56 0.04 9.71
CA PHE A 39 8.07 1.11 8.86
C PHE A 39 8.48 0.80 7.42
N ARG A 40 7.54 0.95 6.49
CA ARG A 40 7.76 0.79 5.06
C ARG A 40 7.25 2.02 4.34
N VAL A 41 7.94 2.35 3.28
CA VAL A 41 7.59 3.40 2.34
C VAL A 41 7.32 2.75 0.98
N ASP A 42 6.32 3.24 0.27
CA ASP A 42 5.90 2.76 -1.04
C ASP A 42 5.66 3.96 -1.97
N PHE A 43 6.30 3.96 -3.14
CA PHE A 43 6.28 5.03 -4.13
C PHE A 43 6.45 4.45 -5.53
N VAL A 44 5.89 5.14 -6.52
CA VAL A 44 6.17 4.95 -7.95
C VAL A 44 6.90 6.18 -8.47
N ALA A 45 7.85 5.98 -9.38
CA ALA A 45 8.56 7.03 -10.08
C ALA A 45 8.82 6.61 -11.52
N SER A 46 8.86 7.58 -12.44
CA SER A 46 9.33 7.37 -13.81
C SER A 46 10.85 7.18 -13.85
N LEU A 47 11.36 6.78 -15.02
CA LEU A 47 12.78 6.52 -15.23
C LEU A 47 13.67 7.76 -15.00
N ASP A 48 13.15 8.94 -15.32
CA ASP A 48 13.79 10.24 -15.08
C ASP A 48 13.57 10.77 -13.65
N GLY A 49 12.88 10.01 -12.79
CA GLY A 49 12.67 10.33 -11.38
C GLY A 49 11.46 11.21 -11.08
N ALA A 50 10.59 11.49 -12.07
CA ALA A 50 9.34 12.17 -11.81
C ALA A 50 8.39 11.26 -10.99
N VAL A 51 7.69 11.86 -10.04
CA VAL A 51 6.76 11.15 -9.13
C VAL A 51 5.28 11.42 -9.45
N THR A 52 5.02 12.24 -10.46
CA THR A 52 3.66 12.59 -10.91
C THR A 52 3.63 12.82 -12.42
N VAL A 53 2.50 12.48 -13.04
CA VAL A 53 2.07 12.93 -14.38
C VAL A 53 0.80 13.73 -14.18
N ASP A 54 0.72 14.94 -14.75
CA ASP A 54 -0.41 15.87 -14.56
C ASP A 54 -0.74 16.17 -13.09
N GLY A 55 0.27 16.16 -12.23
CA GLY A 55 0.14 16.48 -10.80
C GLY A 55 -0.34 15.33 -9.90
N VAL A 56 -0.56 14.12 -10.46
CA VAL A 56 -0.91 12.91 -9.71
C VAL A 56 0.02 11.74 -10.06
N SER A 57 0.25 10.85 -9.10
CA SER A 57 1.06 9.64 -9.27
C SER A 57 0.31 8.50 -9.96
N ALA A 58 -1.02 8.53 -9.98
CA ALA A 58 -1.85 7.49 -10.60
C ALA A 58 -1.51 7.20 -12.08
N GLY A 59 -1.05 8.22 -12.82
CA GLY A 59 -0.64 8.10 -14.22
C GLY A 59 0.68 7.35 -14.44
N LEU A 60 1.49 7.15 -13.39
CA LEU A 60 2.73 6.38 -13.45
C LEU A 60 2.53 4.89 -13.12
N GLY A 61 1.42 4.54 -12.48
CA GLY A 61 1.18 3.18 -11.96
C GLY A 61 0.55 2.24 -13.00
N SER A 62 1.05 1.00 -13.02
CA SER A 62 0.50 -0.12 -13.78
C SER A 62 -0.58 -0.90 -12.99
N PRO A 63 -1.31 -1.85 -13.63
CA PRO A 63 -2.16 -2.80 -12.90
C PRO A 63 -1.38 -3.62 -11.86
N GLY A 64 -0.12 -3.97 -12.13
CA GLY A 64 0.75 -4.66 -11.17
C GLY A 64 1.04 -3.80 -9.94
N ASP A 65 1.34 -2.52 -10.13
CA ASP A 65 1.57 -1.58 -9.03
C ASP A 65 0.33 -1.43 -8.14
N ARG A 66 -0.87 -1.45 -8.74
CA ARG A 66 -2.13 -1.42 -7.98
C ARG A 66 -2.33 -2.67 -7.12
N ARG A 67 -1.93 -3.85 -7.61
CA ARG A 67 -1.97 -5.11 -6.84
C ARG A 67 -1.01 -5.03 -5.67
N VAL A 68 0.24 -4.62 -5.91
CA VAL A 68 1.23 -4.42 -4.85
C VAL A 68 0.72 -3.40 -3.83
N PHE A 69 0.32 -2.21 -4.26
CA PHE A 69 -0.20 -1.15 -3.39
C PHE A 69 -1.36 -1.61 -2.50
N THR A 70 -2.30 -2.39 -3.06
CA THR A 70 -3.41 -2.99 -2.31
C THR A 70 -2.90 -3.97 -1.25
N THR A 71 -2.00 -4.87 -1.63
CA THR A 71 -1.35 -5.83 -0.72
C THR A 71 -0.60 -5.12 0.40
N LEU A 72 0.18 -4.08 0.10
CA LEU A 72 0.95 -3.36 1.11
C LEU A 72 0.04 -2.64 2.12
N ARG A 73 -1.09 -2.09 1.68
CA ARG A 73 -2.10 -1.49 2.58
C ARG A 73 -2.87 -2.53 3.38
N ALA A 74 -3.08 -3.73 2.82
CA ALA A 74 -3.70 -4.83 3.55
C ALA A 74 -2.80 -5.36 4.68
N LEU A 75 -1.48 -5.42 4.44
CA LEU A 75 -0.50 -5.83 5.44
C LEU A 75 -0.23 -4.77 6.53
N ALA A 76 -0.46 -3.48 6.24
CA ALA A 76 -0.15 -2.38 7.16
C ALA A 76 -1.17 -2.26 8.30
N ASP A 77 -0.71 -2.08 9.53
CA ASP A 77 -1.61 -1.81 10.67
C ASP A 77 -2.11 -0.36 10.71
N VAL A 78 -1.28 0.57 10.21
CA VAL A 78 -1.57 1.99 10.07
C VAL A 78 -1.01 2.47 8.74
N VAL A 79 -1.79 3.25 8.00
CA VAL A 79 -1.33 3.93 6.79
C VAL A 79 -1.19 5.42 7.07
N LEU A 80 0.01 5.94 6.83
CA LEU A 80 0.32 7.37 6.87
C LEU A 80 0.38 7.89 5.44
N VAL A 81 -0.30 9.01 5.18
CA VAL A 81 -0.31 9.64 3.86
C VAL A 81 -0.35 11.16 4.04
N GLY A 82 0.42 11.87 3.20
CA GLY A 82 0.40 13.33 3.15
C GLY A 82 -0.96 13.85 2.69
N HIS A 83 -1.41 14.96 3.28
CA HIS A 83 -2.72 15.53 2.95
C HIS A 83 -2.84 15.89 1.45
N GLY A 84 -1.81 16.50 0.87
CA GLY A 84 -1.81 16.91 -0.54
C GLY A 84 -2.00 15.73 -1.48
N THR A 85 -1.19 14.68 -1.32
CA THR A 85 -1.30 13.45 -2.10
C THR A 85 -2.68 12.83 -1.96
N ALA A 86 -3.19 12.70 -0.75
CA ALA A 86 -4.50 12.08 -0.59
C ALA A 86 -5.67 12.88 -1.14
N ALA A 87 -5.60 14.21 -1.07
CA ALA A 87 -6.59 15.07 -1.68
C ALA A 87 -6.52 14.97 -3.21
N GLY A 88 -5.31 15.03 -3.78
CA GLY A 88 -5.10 14.93 -5.22
C GLY A 88 -5.46 13.56 -5.81
N GLU A 89 -5.17 12.48 -5.07
CA GLU A 89 -5.43 11.10 -5.49
C GLU A 89 -6.80 10.56 -5.07
N GLY A 90 -7.61 11.37 -4.37
CA GLY A 90 -8.95 10.97 -3.91
C GLY A 90 -8.96 9.82 -2.90
N TYR A 91 -7.93 9.67 -2.08
CA TYR A 91 -7.82 8.55 -1.13
C TYR A 91 -8.96 8.54 -0.12
N ARG A 92 -9.57 7.37 0.06
CA ARG A 92 -10.68 7.14 0.98
C ARG A 92 -10.24 6.30 2.18
N PRO A 93 -10.94 6.42 3.33
CA PRO A 93 -10.74 5.50 4.44
C PRO A 93 -10.91 4.03 4.02
N VAL A 94 -10.09 3.14 4.56
CA VAL A 94 -10.21 1.69 4.34
C VAL A 94 -11.43 1.18 5.11
N THR A 95 -12.51 0.92 4.39
CA THR A 95 -13.73 0.28 4.90
C THR A 95 -13.65 -1.24 4.71
N ALA A 96 -14.48 -2.00 5.43
CA ALA A 96 -14.54 -3.45 5.27
C ALA A 96 -14.87 -3.87 3.82
N ASP A 97 -15.74 -3.10 3.16
CA ASP A 97 -16.19 -3.38 1.78
C ASP A 97 -15.22 -2.86 0.70
N SER A 98 -14.14 -2.18 1.09
CA SER A 98 -13.10 -1.76 0.13
C SER A 98 -12.27 -2.97 -0.33
N ALA A 99 -11.62 -2.87 -1.49
CA ALA A 99 -10.72 -3.92 -1.97
C ALA A 99 -9.62 -4.26 -0.94
N VAL A 100 -9.04 -3.24 -0.32
CA VAL A 100 -8.09 -3.40 0.79
C VAL A 100 -8.74 -4.09 1.98
N GLY A 101 -9.98 -3.74 2.32
CA GLY A 101 -10.69 -4.32 3.47
C GLY A 101 -11.00 -5.81 3.30
N ARG A 102 -11.44 -6.21 2.10
CA ARG A 102 -11.61 -7.63 1.74
C ARG A 102 -10.28 -8.38 1.82
N ARG A 103 -9.22 -7.81 1.22
CA ARG A 103 -7.89 -8.42 1.24
C ARG A 103 -7.35 -8.60 2.66
N ARG A 104 -7.63 -7.65 3.57
CA ARG A 104 -7.30 -7.79 4.99
C ARG A 104 -8.01 -8.99 5.63
N ALA A 105 -9.29 -9.18 5.34
CA ALA A 105 -10.07 -10.29 5.87
C ALA A 105 -9.53 -11.64 5.40
N GLU A 106 -9.18 -11.76 4.11
CA GLU A 106 -8.53 -12.95 3.54
C GLU A 106 -7.20 -13.27 4.24
N LEU A 107 -6.44 -12.25 4.60
CA LEU A 107 -5.18 -12.38 5.35
C LEU A 107 -5.37 -12.60 6.86
N GLY A 108 -6.60 -12.82 7.33
CA GLY A 108 -6.91 -13.03 8.76
C GLY A 108 -6.77 -11.76 9.62
N ARG A 109 -6.79 -10.57 9.01
CA ARG A 109 -6.67 -9.28 9.69
C ARG A 109 -8.03 -8.59 9.81
N ALA A 110 -8.16 -7.68 10.78
CA ALA A 110 -9.35 -6.86 10.92
C ALA A 110 -9.63 -6.09 9.60
N PRO A 111 -10.84 -6.18 9.02
CA PRO A 111 -11.13 -5.70 7.66
C PRO A 111 -11.07 -4.17 7.54
N SER A 112 -11.25 -3.42 8.63
CA SER A 112 -10.96 -1.99 8.64
C SER A 112 -9.55 -1.72 9.18
N CYS A 113 -8.75 -0.94 8.45
CA CYS A 113 -7.52 -0.36 8.98
C CYS A 113 -7.84 0.95 9.71
N ARG A 114 -7.14 1.25 10.82
CA ARG A 114 -7.23 2.59 11.43
C ARG A 114 -6.53 3.58 10.51
N SER A 115 -7.30 4.22 9.63
CA SER A 115 -6.83 5.33 8.81
C SER A 115 -6.79 6.59 9.67
N ARG A 116 -5.62 7.22 9.78
CA ARG A 116 -5.42 8.43 10.58
C ARG A 116 -4.78 9.52 9.71
N TRP A 117 -5.55 10.56 9.46
CA TRP A 117 -5.17 11.72 8.65
C TRP A 117 -4.48 12.79 9.50
N CYS A 118 -3.28 13.21 9.11
CA CYS A 118 -2.65 14.41 9.67
C CYS A 118 -3.03 15.64 8.84
N ARG A 119 -3.95 16.46 9.34
CA ARG A 119 -4.14 17.85 8.86
C ARG A 119 -3.29 18.79 9.70
N GLY A 120 -2.42 19.56 9.04
CA GLY A 120 -1.80 20.81 9.51
C GLY A 120 -1.35 20.85 10.98
N GLY A 121 -0.06 20.62 11.23
CA GLY A 121 0.72 21.12 12.37
C GLY A 121 0.27 20.76 13.80
N ARG A 122 -0.86 20.10 14.02
CA ARG A 122 -1.36 19.81 15.38
C ARG A 122 -0.81 18.50 15.92
N ARG A 123 -0.20 18.59 17.11
CA ARG A 123 0.32 17.47 17.89
C ARG A 123 -0.79 16.47 18.22
N TRP A 124 -0.46 15.20 18.03
CA TRP A 124 -1.27 14.05 18.39
C TRP A 124 -1.74 14.08 19.86
N ARG A 125 -2.99 13.65 20.10
CA ARG A 125 -3.47 13.20 21.42
C ARG A 125 -4.09 11.80 21.29
N PRO A 126 -3.81 10.88 22.23
CA PRO A 126 -4.46 9.57 22.27
C PRO A 126 -5.94 9.75 22.61
N ALA A 127 -6.80 8.94 22.01
CA ALA A 127 -8.20 8.86 22.41
C ALA A 127 -8.29 8.00 23.66
N THR A 128 -8.33 8.63 24.83
CA THR A 128 -8.77 7.99 26.07
C THR A 128 -10.29 8.10 26.14
N GLY A 129 -10.96 6.96 26.13
CA GLY A 129 -12.37 6.86 26.51
C GLY A 129 -13.40 7.31 25.47
N SER A 130 -14.57 6.71 25.58
CA SER A 130 -15.76 6.89 24.76
C SER A 130 -16.19 8.37 24.69
N ARG A 131 -15.94 9.03 23.56
CA ARG A 131 -16.73 10.20 23.14
C ARG A 131 -16.55 10.49 21.65
N ARG A 132 -17.69 10.42 20.96
CA ARG A 132 -18.03 10.97 19.63
C ARG A 132 -16.98 10.76 18.54
N ARG A 133 -17.27 9.79 17.66
CA ARG A 133 -16.71 9.67 16.31
C ARG A 133 -16.90 11.00 15.58
N ARG A 134 -15.93 11.92 15.67
CA ARG A 134 -15.83 13.02 14.72
C ARG A 134 -15.36 12.38 13.42
N ARG A 135 -16.29 12.23 12.48
CA ARG A 135 -15.99 11.87 11.10
C ARG A 135 -15.09 12.97 10.54
N CYS A 136 -13.82 12.68 10.37
CA CYS A 136 -12.93 13.50 9.59
C CYS A 136 -12.72 12.78 8.26
N TRP A 137 -13.18 13.43 7.19
CA TRP A 137 -12.92 13.07 5.80
C TRP A 137 -11.45 13.32 5.49
#